data_AF-A0A8H4KIU4-F1
#
_entry.id   AF-A0A8H4KIU4-F1
#
_cell.length_a   1.000
_cell.length_b   1.000
_cell.length_c   1.000
_cell.angle_alpha   90.00
_cell.angle_beta   90.00
_cell.angle_gamma   90.00
#
_symmetry.space_group_name_H-M   'P 1'
#
loop_
_entity.id
_entity.type
_entity.pdbx_description
1 polymer ?
#
loop_
_entity_poly.entity_id
_entity_poly.type
_entity_poly.pdbx_seq_one_letter_code
_entity_poly.pdbx_strand_id
1 'polypeptide(L)'
;MCGPENTNRPRGGALAALNPPINSVSSNICGDLAFHTPGCPSSSSATHARLTPNEECSMKGFSDLHVVIHGDLTRSASECGLFRQFSLQTPPTSHDFVELPLQGPLSLEVGGDGIIGRRVSVYSRLASGQDKIIAEGIVGFNFMSQAALEETSCPSSPSPSL
;
A
#
# COMPACT_ATOMS: atom_id res chain seq x y z
N MET A 1 2.65 -27.05 11.04
CA MET A 1 3.38 -26.64 9.82
C MET A 1 2.41 -25.83 8.98
N CYS A 2 2.36 -24.51 9.16
CA CYS A 2 1.56 -23.65 8.28
C CYS A 2 2.15 -23.77 6.86
N GLY A 3 1.32 -24.09 5.86
CA GLY A 3 1.76 -24.23 4.48
C GLY A 3 2.38 -22.95 3.94
N PRO A 4 3.08 -23.00 2.79
CA PRO A 4 3.59 -21.80 2.16
C PRO A 4 2.40 -20.90 1.80
N GLU A 5 2.23 -19.81 2.54
CA GLU A 5 1.37 -18.72 2.11
C GLU A 5 1.98 -18.13 0.85
N ASN A 6 1.59 -18.67 -0.31
CA ASN A 6 1.93 -18.16 -1.65
C ASN A 6 1.09 -16.90 -1.95
N THR A 7 1.07 -15.95 -1.02
CA THR A 7 0.46 -14.65 -1.28
C THR A 7 1.42 -13.87 -2.16
N ASN A 8 1.02 -13.52 -3.37
CA ASN A 8 1.81 -12.60 -4.21
C ASN A 8 1.94 -11.19 -3.60
N ARG A 9 1.33 -10.90 -2.44
CA ARG A 9 1.34 -9.58 -1.78
C ARG A 9 2.76 -9.15 -1.39
N PRO A 10 3.17 -7.88 -1.63
CA PRO A 10 4.48 -7.41 -1.24
C PRO A 10 4.60 -7.49 0.29
N ARG A 11 5.71 -8.06 0.75
CA ARG A 11 6.04 -8.17 2.18
C ARG A 11 7.11 -7.14 2.46
N GLY A 12 6.87 -6.23 3.42
CA GLY A 12 7.74 -5.07 3.63
C GLY A 12 7.18 -3.77 3.04
N GLY A 13 7.76 -2.65 3.49
CA GLY A 13 7.40 -1.31 3.05
C GLY A 13 6.19 -0.70 3.78
N ALA A 14 5.25 -0.12 3.02
CA ALA A 14 4.05 0.52 3.56
C ALA A 14 2.77 0.02 2.85
N LEU A 15 1.64 0.16 3.52
CA LEU A 15 0.34 -0.31 3.05
C LEU A 15 -0.75 0.67 3.46
N ALA A 16 -1.66 0.97 2.54
CA ALA A 16 -2.94 1.59 2.86
C ALA A 16 -4.08 0.63 2.55
N ALA A 17 -4.88 0.29 3.56
CA ALA A 17 -6.16 -0.36 3.37
C ALA A 17 -7.15 0.68 2.81
N LEU A 18 -7.57 0.45 1.57
CA LEU A 18 -8.46 1.32 0.83
C LEU A 18 -9.92 0.94 1.06
N ASN A 19 -10.72 1.94 1.42
CA ASN A 19 -12.15 1.80 1.65
C ASN A 19 -12.94 2.86 0.87
N PRO A 20 -14.21 2.58 0.55
CA PRO A 20 -15.13 3.59 0.04
C PRO A 20 -15.18 4.85 0.91
N PRO A 21 -15.27 6.06 0.31
CA PRO A 21 -15.52 7.28 1.09
C PRO A 21 -16.85 7.17 1.85
N ILE A 22 -16.88 7.64 3.10
CA ILE A 22 -17.99 7.44 4.07
C ILE A 22 -19.37 7.89 3.53
N ASN A 23 -19.40 8.85 2.60
CA ASN A 23 -20.63 9.41 2.03
C ASN A 23 -20.88 9.01 0.56
N SER A 24 -20.19 7.98 0.05
CA SER A 24 -20.29 7.58 -1.36
C SER A 24 -21.35 6.49 -1.56
N VAL A 25 -22.40 6.82 -2.31
CA VAL A 25 -23.54 5.94 -2.66
C VAL A 25 -23.34 5.14 -3.96
N SER A 26 -22.22 5.32 -4.67
CA SER A 26 -21.98 4.71 -5.99
C SER A 26 -20.67 3.95 -6.04
N SER A 27 -20.50 3.06 -7.03
CA SER A 27 -19.32 2.19 -7.26
C SER A 27 -18.02 2.78 -6.71
N ASN A 28 -17.46 2.09 -5.73
CA ASN A 28 -16.22 2.39 -5.03
C ASN A 28 -15.34 1.14 -5.05
N ILE A 29 -14.05 1.32 -4.84
CA ILE A 29 -13.11 0.20 -4.70
C ILE A 29 -12.82 -0.02 -3.21
N CYS A 30 -12.63 -1.27 -2.83
CA CYS A 30 -12.01 -1.67 -1.58
C CYS A 30 -10.85 -2.59 -1.94
N GLY A 31 -9.76 -2.51 -1.18
CA GLY A 31 -8.54 -3.25 -1.47
C GLY A 31 -7.33 -2.68 -0.76
N ASP A 32 -6.16 -2.98 -1.30
CA ASP A 32 -4.88 -2.64 -0.70
C ASP A 32 -4.02 -1.84 -1.68
N LEU A 33 -3.42 -0.75 -1.19
CA LEU A 33 -2.37 -0.03 -1.91
C LEU A 33 -1.05 -0.19 -1.15
N ALA A 34 -0.15 -1.01 -1.70
CA ALA A 34 1.17 -1.26 -1.13
C ALA A 34 2.22 -0.36 -1.78
N PHE A 35 3.16 0.14 -0.99
CA PHE A 35 4.36 0.86 -1.42
C PHE A 35 5.58 0.05 -1.01
N HIS A 36 6.41 -0.36 -1.97
CA HIS A 36 7.54 -1.24 -1.69
C HIS A 36 8.71 -1.02 -2.66
N THR A 37 9.82 -1.70 -2.38
CA THR A 37 10.95 -1.80 -3.30
C THR A 37 11.18 -3.28 -3.63
N PRO A 38 10.96 -3.70 -4.90
CA PRO A 38 11.16 -5.08 -5.30
C PRO A 38 12.54 -5.61 -4.92
N GLY A 39 12.59 -6.80 -4.32
CA GLY A 39 13.83 -7.43 -3.86
C GLY A 39 14.46 -6.82 -2.60
N CYS A 40 13.90 -5.73 -2.04
CA CYS A 40 14.41 -5.06 -0.85
C CYS A 40 13.28 -4.75 0.16
N PRO A 41 12.77 -5.76 0.90
CA PRO A 41 11.63 -5.60 1.80
C PRO A 41 11.93 -4.70 3.02
N SER A 42 13.19 -4.53 3.38
CA SER A 42 13.67 -3.67 4.47
C SER A 42 14.02 -2.25 4.03
N SER A 43 13.78 -1.90 2.77
CA SER A 43 14.07 -0.56 2.26
C SER A 43 13.28 0.51 3.03
N SER A 44 13.97 1.59 3.43
CA SER A 44 13.33 2.79 4.00
C SER A 44 12.67 3.67 2.93
N SER A 45 12.76 3.29 1.66
CA SER A 45 12.09 3.97 0.55
C SER A 45 11.34 2.98 -0.35
N ALA A 46 10.20 3.40 -0.89
CA ALA A 46 9.45 2.68 -1.91
C ALA A 46 9.75 3.22 -3.30
N THR A 47 9.97 2.31 -4.23
CA THR A 47 10.16 2.62 -5.66
C THR A 47 8.97 2.18 -6.50
N HIS A 48 8.07 1.37 -5.94
CA HIS A 48 6.90 0.85 -6.61
C HIS A 48 5.63 1.05 -5.76
N ALA A 49 4.50 1.23 -6.43
CA ALA A 49 3.18 1.18 -5.83
C ALA A 49 2.36 0.08 -6.48
N ARG A 50 1.57 -0.63 -5.66
CA ARG A 50 0.74 -1.73 -6.12
C ARG A 50 -0.66 -1.65 -5.55
N LEU A 51 -1.65 -1.52 -6.44
CA LEU A 51 -3.06 -1.60 -6.12
C LEU A 51 -3.56 -3.03 -6.28
N THR A 52 -4.11 -3.61 -5.22
CA THR A 52 -4.71 -4.95 -5.19
C THR A 52 -6.18 -4.82 -4.78
N PRO A 53 -7.14 -4.88 -5.72
CA PRO A 53 -8.57 -4.82 -5.40
C PRO A 53 -9.03 -6.04 -4.60
N ASN A 54 -10.03 -5.88 -3.73
CA ASN A 54 -10.73 -7.00 -3.11
C ASN A 54 -11.61 -7.72 -4.13
N GLU A 55 -11.81 -9.03 -3.92
CA GLU A 55 -12.55 -9.90 -4.86
C GLU A 55 -14.00 -9.45 -5.09
N GLU A 56 -14.60 -8.79 -4.09
CA GLU A 56 -15.98 -8.29 -4.13
C GLU A 56 -16.10 -6.94 -4.87
N CYS A 57 -14.99 -6.29 -5.22
CA CYS A 57 -14.99 -4.97 -5.85
C CYS A 57 -14.91 -5.05 -7.37
N SER A 58 -15.90 -4.47 -8.06
CA SER A 58 -15.85 -4.32 -9.51
C SER A 58 -15.05 -3.08 -9.90
N MET A 59 -13.95 -3.29 -10.61
CA MET A 59 -13.19 -2.21 -11.27
C MET A 59 -13.84 -1.73 -12.58
N LYS A 60 -14.98 -2.30 -12.97
CA LYS A 60 -15.68 -1.96 -14.22
C LYS A 60 -16.22 -0.52 -14.15
N GLY A 61 -15.89 0.26 -15.17
CA GLY A 61 -16.38 1.65 -15.31
C GLY A 61 -15.46 2.72 -14.73
N PHE A 62 -14.29 2.34 -14.17
CA PHE A 62 -13.25 3.29 -13.82
C PHE A 62 -12.21 3.43 -14.93
N SER A 63 -11.86 4.66 -15.24
CA SER A 63 -10.79 5.04 -16.18
C SER A 63 -9.87 6.07 -15.55
N ASP A 64 -8.66 6.20 -16.12
CA ASP A 64 -7.63 7.17 -15.74
C ASP A 64 -7.40 7.24 -14.22
N LEU A 65 -7.16 6.06 -13.64
CA LEU A 65 -6.94 5.93 -12.22
C LEU A 65 -5.68 6.71 -11.82
N HIS A 66 -5.78 7.48 -10.75
CA HIS A 66 -4.62 8.14 -10.16
C HIS A 66 -4.72 8.18 -8.65
N VAL A 67 -3.55 8.20 -8.02
CA VAL A 67 -3.39 8.19 -6.57
C VAL A 67 -2.87 9.55 -6.14
N VAL A 68 -3.50 10.10 -5.11
CA VAL A 68 -3.06 11.32 -4.43
C VAL A 68 -2.72 10.97 -2.99
N ILE A 69 -1.47 11.21 -2.61
CA ILE A 69 -1.03 11.21 -1.22
C ILE A 69 -1.14 12.65 -0.73
N HIS A 70 -1.85 12.84 0.37
CA HIS A 70 -2.14 14.16 0.91
C HIS A 70 -1.22 14.53 2.07
N GLY A 71 -1.07 15.83 2.33
CA GLY A 71 -0.12 16.37 3.31
C GLY A 71 -0.63 16.39 4.75
N ASP A 72 -1.54 17.32 5.04
CA ASP A 72 -2.00 17.65 6.40
C ASP A 72 -3.34 16.98 6.75
N LEU A 73 -3.26 15.89 7.51
CA LEU A 73 -4.42 15.13 7.96
C LEU A 73 -5.36 15.84 8.92
N THR A 74 -4.97 17.00 9.47
CA THR A 74 -5.87 17.79 10.32
C THR A 74 -6.95 18.51 9.50
N ARG A 75 -6.85 18.50 8.17
CA ARG A 75 -7.74 19.20 7.24
C ARG A 75 -8.59 18.23 6.41
N SER A 76 -9.67 18.73 5.82
CA SER A 76 -10.53 17.95 4.91
C SER A 76 -9.73 17.46 3.69
N ALA A 77 -10.17 16.40 3.00
CA ALA A 77 -9.46 15.88 1.82
C ALA A 77 -9.25 16.94 0.71
N SER A 78 -10.14 17.94 0.63
CA SER A 78 -10.02 19.11 -0.26
C SER A 78 -8.98 20.14 0.18
N GLU A 79 -8.59 20.16 1.45
CA GLU A 79 -7.74 21.18 2.07
C GLU A 79 -6.41 20.62 2.60
N CYS A 80 -6.25 19.29 2.56
CA CYS A 80 -5.09 18.53 3.03
C CYS A 80 -3.80 18.83 2.25
N GLY A 81 -3.93 19.46 1.07
CA GLY A 81 -2.82 19.77 0.17
C GLY A 81 -2.25 18.54 -0.54
N LEU A 82 -1.72 18.76 -1.73
CA LEU A 82 -1.05 17.72 -2.52
C LEU A 82 0.36 17.47 -1.99
N PHE A 83 0.67 16.23 -1.59
CA PHE A 83 2.03 15.82 -1.24
C PHE A 83 2.72 15.10 -2.41
N ARG A 84 2.06 14.05 -2.94
CA ARG A 84 2.53 13.27 -4.11
C ARG A 84 1.34 12.81 -4.95
N GLN A 85 1.55 12.66 -6.24
CA GLN A 85 0.56 12.11 -7.16
C GLN A 85 1.23 11.21 -8.20
N PHE A 86 0.57 10.12 -8.56
CA PHE A 86 0.99 9.25 -9.65
C PHE A 86 -0.22 8.56 -10.30
N SER A 87 -0.10 8.24 -11.58
CA SER A 87 -1.17 7.60 -12.35
C SER A 87 -1.01 6.08 -12.41
N LEU A 88 -2.12 5.38 -12.26
CA LEU A 88 -2.27 3.95 -12.50
C LEU A 88 -2.66 3.79 -13.98
N GLN A 89 -1.67 3.54 -14.84
CA GLN A 89 -1.85 3.57 -16.30
C GLN A 89 -2.81 2.50 -16.83
N THR A 90 -3.03 1.43 -16.07
CA THR A 90 -3.91 0.33 -16.47
C THR A 90 -4.86 0.02 -15.31
N PRO A 91 -6.19 0.08 -15.49
CA PRO A 91 -7.13 -0.44 -14.51
C PRO A 91 -6.88 -1.94 -14.31
N PRO A 92 -6.91 -2.48 -13.08
CA PRO A 92 -6.77 -3.91 -12.89
C PRO A 92 -7.94 -4.64 -13.57
N THR A 93 -7.65 -5.73 -14.28
CA THR A 93 -8.65 -6.75 -14.55
C THR A 93 -9.15 -7.32 -13.23
N SER A 94 -10.43 -7.69 -13.13
CA SER A 94 -10.94 -8.32 -11.91
C SER A 94 -10.06 -9.52 -11.56
N HIS A 95 -9.54 -9.56 -10.34
CA HIS A 95 -8.62 -10.56 -9.76
C HIS A 95 -7.11 -10.33 -9.95
N ASP A 96 -6.67 -9.30 -10.66
CA ASP A 96 -5.24 -8.95 -10.75
C ASP A 96 -4.88 -7.70 -9.94
N PHE A 97 -3.58 -7.58 -9.65
CA PHE A 97 -3.01 -6.35 -9.11
C PHE A 97 -2.46 -5.48 -10.24
N VAL A 98 -2.41 -4.17 -10.00
CA VAL A 98 -1.69 -3.22 -10.85
C VAL A 98 -0.50 -2.72 -10.08
N GLU A 99 0.69 -2.98 -10.61
CA GLU A 99 1.95 -2.50 -10.06
C GLU A 99 2.59 -1.50 -11.01
N LEU A 100 3.14 -0.42 -10.46
CA LEU A 100 3.81 0.62 -11.23
C LEU A 100 5.09 1.11 -10.56
N PRO A 101 6.13 1.44 -11.35
CA PRO A 101 7.27 2.17 -10.85
C PRO A 101 6.88 3.63 -10.55
N LEU A 102 7.31 4.12 -9.40
CA LEU A 102 7.14 5.51 -9.01
C LEU A 102 8.16 6.39 -9.75
N GLN A 103 7.79 7.66 -10.01
CA GLN A 103 8.67 8.62 -10.69
C GLN A 103 9.98 8.89 -9.93
N GLY A 104 9.96 8.66 -8.62
CA GLY A 104 11.13 8.67 -7.75
C GLY A 104 10.84 7.94 -6.44
N PRO A 105 11.88 7.63 -5.65
CA PRO A 105 11.70 6.97 -4.36
C PRO A 105 10.84 7.79 -3.40
N LEU A 106 9.90 7.14 -2.74
CA LEU A 106 9.12 7.71 -1.64
C LEU A 106 9.72 7.27 -0.31
N SER A 107 10.06 8.21 0.57
CA SER A 107 10.47 7.88 1.95
C SER A 107 9.32 7.18 2.68
N LEU A 108 9.63 6.15 3.46
CA LEU A 108 8.70 5.34 4.27
C LEU A 108 8.85 5.65 5.76
N GLU A 109 8.86 6.94 6.10
CA GLU A 109 9.10 7.45 7.45
C GLU A 109 7.88 8.22 7.98
N VAL A 110 7.81 8.43 9.29
CA VAL A 110 6.76 9.29 9.86
C VAL A 110 7.19 10.76 9.76
N GLY A 111 6.29 11.64 9.32
CA GLY A 111 6.56 13.08 9.22
C GLY A 111 7.41 13.46 8.00
N GLY A 112 8.07 14.62 8.06
CA GLY A 112 9.01 15.10 7.03
C GLY A 112 8.54 14.87 5.59
N ASP A 113 9.32 14.14 4.81
CA ASP A 113 9.01 13.76 3.43
C ASP A 113 8.36 12.34 3.30
N GLY A 114 7.88 11.77 4.40
CA GLY A 114 7.81 10.32 4.58
C GLY A 114 6.54 9.50 4.29
N ILE A 115 5.43 9.91 3.69
CA ILE A 115 4.19 9.09 3.48
C ILE A 115 3.52 8.30 4.65
N ILE A 116 4.20 7.73 5.66
CA ILE A 116 3.56 7.00 6.75
C ILE A 116 2.68 7.94 7.57
N GLY A 117 1.49 7.48 7.91
CA GLY A 117 0.49 8.25 8.61
C GLY A 117 -0.15 9.33 7.74
N ARG A 118 0.01 9.30 6.42
CA ARG A 118 -0.68 10.21 5.49
C ARG A 118 -1.89 9.55 4.85
N ARG A 119 -2.86 10.37 4.44
CA ARG A 119 -4.06 9.93 3.72
C ARG A 119 -3.70 9.74 2.27
N VAL A 120 -4.23 8.68 1.71
CA VAL A 120 -4.18 8.43 0.29
C VAL A 120 -5.60 8.34 -0.24
N SER A 121 -5.84 8.94 -1.40
CA SER A 121 -7.09 8.82 -2.13
C SER A 121 -6.81 8.29 -3.52
N VAL A 122 -7.65 7.37 -3.97
CA VAL A 122 -7.66 6.89 -5.34
C VAL A 122 -8.80 7.59 -6.06
N TYR A 123 -8.48 8.19 -7.19
CA TYR A 123 -9.40 8.89 -8.06
C TYR A 123 -9.61 8.10 -9.34
N SER A 124 -10.82 8.22 -9.89
CA SER A 124 -11.11 7.84 -11.26
C SER A 124 -11.73 9.04 -11.98
N ARG A 125 -11.36 9.20 -13.25
CA ARG A 125 -12.00 10.16 -14.13
C ARG A 125 -13.31 9.59 -14.66
N LEU A 126 -14.40 10.30 -14.39
CA LEU A 126 -15.72 10.01 -14.94
C LEU A 126 -15.80 10.37 -16.42
N ALA A 127 -16.76 9.78 -17.13
CA ALA A 127 -17.05 10.13 -18.53
C ALA A 127 -17.42 11.61 -18.74
N SER A 128 -17.89 12.29 -17.69
CA SER A 128 -18.14 13.74 -17.68
C SER A 128 -16.85 14.59 -17.62
N GLY A 129 -15.68 13.96 -17.49
CA GLY A 129 -14.38 14.61 -17.33
C GLY A 129 -14.06 15.04 -15.89
N GLN A 130 -14.96 14.80 -14.94
CA GLN A 130 -14.74 15.12 -13.52
C GLN A 130 -14.02 13.98 -12.80
N ASP A 131 -13.09 14.32 -11.91
CA ASP A 131 -12.43 13.35 -11.05
C ASP A 131 -13.30 13.04 -9.82
N LYS A 132 -13.45 11.76 -9.52
CA LYS A 132 -14.21 11.25 -8.38
C LYS A 132 -13.30 10.42 -7.49
N ILE A 133 -13.33 10.66 -6.19
CA ILE A 133 -12.69 9.77 -5.21
C ILE A 133 -13.48 8.46 -5.16
N ILE A 134 -12.78 7.36 -5.44
CA ILE A 134 -13.36 6.01 -5.46
C ILE A 134 -12.90 5.16 -4.28
N ALA A 135 -11.83 5.58 -3.59
CA ALA A 135 -11.39 5.02 -2.31
C ALA A 135 -10.44 5.94 -1.57
N GLU A 136 -10.35 5.74 -0.26
CA GLU A 136 -9.40 6.40 0.62
C GLU A 136 -8.81 5.41 1.62
N GLY A 137 -7.61 5.73 2.12
CA GLY A 137 -6.96 4.97 3.17
C GLY A 137 -5.92 5.81 3.90
N ILE A 138 -5.38 5.26 4.98
CA ILE A 138 -4.22 5.82 5.68
C ILE A 138 -3.04 4.89 5.45
N VAL A 139 -1.89 5.45 5.07
CA VAL A 139 -0.67 4.70 4.86
C VAL A 139 -0.09 4.29 6.21
N GLY A 140 -0.06 3.00 6.49
CA GLY A 140 0.61 2.39 7.63
C GLY A 140 1.86 1.61 7.21
N PHE A 141 2.59 1.11 8.21
CA PHE A 141 3.70 0.21 7.95
C PHE A 141 3.22 -1.18 7.53
N ASN A 142 3.97 -1.81 6.63
CA ASN A 142 3.75 -3.18 6.18
C ASN A 142 4.96 -4.05 6.57
N PHE A 143 5.20 -4.21 7.87
CA PHE A 143 6.33 -5.01 8.34
C PHE A 143 6.04 -6.51 8.20
N MET A 144 7.07 -7.28 7.82
CA MET A 144 7.09 -8.69 8.18
C MET A 144 7.18 -8.78 9.71
N SER A 145 6.26 -9.49 10.36
CA SER A 145 6.56 -10.02 11.69
C SER A 145 7.79 -10.91 11.51
N GLN A 146 8.93 -10.47 12.02
CA GLN A 146 10.03 -11.39 12.27
C GLN A 146 9.47 -12.37 13.30
N ALA A 147 9.04 -13.56 12.87
CA ALA A 147 8.87 -14.65 13.82
C ALA A 147 10.17 -14.67 14.60
N ALA A 148 10.09 -14.40 15.90
CA ALA A 148 11.25 -14.25 16.76
C ALA A 148 12.21 -15.40 16.44
N LEU A 149 13.35 -15.07 15.85
CA LEU A 149 14.50 -15.95 15.93
C LEU A 149 14.85 -15.91 17.41
N GLU A 150 14.23 -16.78 18.20
CA GLU A 150 14.79 -17.17 19.47
C GLU A 150 16.19 -17.67 19.14
N GLU A 151 17.16 -16.80 19.45
CA GLU A 151 18.55 -17.18 19.56
C GLU A 151 18.63 -18.27 20.64
N THR A 152 18.50 -19.53 20.25
CA THR A 152 19.15 -20.61 21.00
C THR A 152 20.64 -20.53 20.70
N SER A 153 21.28 -19.53 21.30
CA SER A 153 22.73 -19.48 21.48
C SER A 153 23.12 -20.65 22.38
N CYS A 154 23.86 -21.61 21.82
CA CYS A 154 24.49 -22.69 22.59
C CYS A 154 25.43 -22.12 23.66
N PRO A 155 25.64 -22.87 24.76
CA PRO A 155 27.01 -23.05 25.20
C PRO A 155 27.43 -24.52 25.25
N SER A 156 28.70 -24.69 24.93
CA SER A 156 29.45 -25.92 24.71
C SER A 156 29.87 -26.63 26.01
N SER A 157 29.90 -27.97 25.94
CA SER A 157 30.85 -28.90 26.60
C SER A 157 30.70 -29.18 28.13
N PRO A 158 31.32 -30.24 28.71
CA PRO A 158 32.15 -31.31 28.14
C PRO A 158 31.69 -32.76 28.48
N SER A 159 32.31 -33.73 27.80
CA SER A 159 32.26 -35.17 28.15
C SER A 159 32.85 -35.45 29.54
N PRO A 160 32.36 -36.48 30.25
CA PRO A 160 33.18 -37.25 31.17
C PRO A 160 33.37 -38.67 30.66
N SER A 161 34.63 -39.08 30.56
CA SER A 161 35.06 -40.47 30.48
C SER A 161 34.67 -41.22 31.76
N LEU A 162 34.21 -42.46 31.62
CA LEU A 162 34.62 -43.64 32.39
C LEU A 162 34.07 -44.90 31.71
#